data_AF-A0A7X7C2F2-F1
#
_entry.id   AF-A0A7X7C2F2-F1
#
_cell.length_a   1.000
_cell.length_b   1.000
_cell.length_c   1.000
_cell.angle_alpha   90.00
_cell.angle_beta   90.00
_cell.angle_gamma   90.00
#
_symmetry.space_group_name_H-M   'P 1'
#
loop_
_entity.id
_entity.type
_entity.pdbx_description
1 polymer ?
#
loop_
_entity_poly.entity_id
_entity_poly.type
_entity_poly.pdbx_seq_one_letter_code
_entity_poly.pdbx_strand_id
1 'polypeptide(L)'
;MEVILKEDILTLGYKDDVVNVKKGYARNFLIPQGKAVIATESAKKVIAENQRQRAHKIAQIKAESEALAAKMEGVTLTIGAKTSKTGTIFGSVTNIQIAEALLEKGFEIDRKIIIIKDQVKEVGNYIAVAKLHKEVSVEIPFEVVSE
;
A
#
# COMPACT_ATOMS: atom_id res chain seq x y z
N MET A 1 6.74 9.49 36.53
CA MET A 1 7.51 10.40 35.66
C MET A 1 7.04 10.10 34.27
N GLU A 2 6.50 11.10 33.60
CA GLU A 2 5.97 10.93 32.25
C GLU A 2 7.12 10.92 31.24
N VAL A 3 7.10 9.92 30.37
CA VAL A 3 8.05 9.80 29.26
C VAL A 3 7.28 9.46 27.98
N ILE A 4 7.78 9.93 26.85
CA ILE A 4 7.29 9.58 25.52
C ILE A 4 8.19 8.48 24.97
N LEU A 5 7.60 7.37 24.55
CA LEU A 5 8.33 6.25 23.96
C LEU A 5 8.79 6.59 22.54
N LYS A 6 10.02 6.19 22.19
CA LYS A 6 10.59 6.34 20.84
C LYS A 6 10.53 5.06 20.02
N GLU A 7 10.31 3.94 20.69
CA GLU A 7 10.19 2.60 20.12
C GLU A 7 9.04 1.85 20.80
N ASP A 8 8.59 0.78 20.17
CA ASP A 8 7.57 -0.09 20.73
C ASP A 8 8.18 -0.94 21.86
N ILE A 9 7.58 -0.89 23.05
CA ILE A 9 8.03 -1.66 24.20
C ILE A 9 6.85 -2.50 24.69
N LEU A 10 6.97 -3.82 24.55
CA LEU A 10 5.93 -4.83 24.88
C LEU A 10 5.21 -4.60 26.21
N THR A 11 5.91 -4.10 27.23
CA THR A 11 5.37 -3.92 28.59
C THR A 11 4.84 -2.51 28.87
N LEU A 12 5.11 -1.53 28.01
CA LEU A 12 4.80 -0.13 28.25
C LEU A 12 3.82 0.45 27.23
N GLY A 13 3.98 0.15 25.94
CA GLY A 13 3.16 0.74 24.88
C GLY A 13 3.90 0.85 23.55
N TYR A 14 3.31 1.62 22.64
CA TYR A 14 3.83 1.84 21.30
C TYR A 14 4.65 3.12 21.21
N LYS A 15 5.38 3.26 20.11
CA LYS A 15 6.11 4.47 19.77
C LYS A 15 5.18 5.69 19.76
N ASP A 16 5.71 6.80 20.26
CA ASP A 16 5.06 8.10 20.41
C ASP A 16 3.99 8.15 21.54
N ASP A 17 3.79 7.07 22.32
CA ASP A 17 2.89 7.05 23.48
C ASP A 17 3.48 7.76 24.71
N VAL A 18 2.63 8.48 25.45
CA VAL A 18 2.96 9.08 26.75
C VAL A 18 2.65 8.07 27.85
N VAL A 19 3.69 7.57 28.52
CA VAL A 19 3.57 6.59 29.60
C VAL A 19 4.12 7.13 30.92
N ASN A 20 3.45 6.81 32.02
CA ASN A 20 3.90 7.17 33.36
C ASN A 20 4.71 6.01 33.97
N VAL A 21 6.02 6.23 34.15
CA VAL A 21 6.94 5.21 34.68
C VAL A 21 7.63 5.66 35.97
N LYS A 22 8.23 4.70 36.69
CA LYS A 22 9.07 4.99 37.86
C LYS A 22 10.28 5.83 37.44
N LYS A 23 10.64 6.83 38.26
CA LYS A 23 11.74 7.78 37.98
C LYS A 23 13.07 7.08 37.66
N GLY A 24 13.42 6.03 38.42
CA GLY A 24 14.66 5.26 38.20
C GLY A 24 14.67 4.53 36.86
N TYR A 25 13.53 3.97 36.45
CA TYR A 25 13.42 3.25 35.18
C TYR A 25 13.53 4.20 33.97
N ALA A 26 12.92 5.38 34.04
CA ALA A 26 13.11 6.43 33.04
C ALA A 26 14.57 6.89 32.94
N ARG A 27 15.18 7.27 34.07
CA ARG A 27 16.52 7.93 34.07
C ARG A 27 17.68 6.98 33.84
N ASN A 28 17.59 5.74 34.32
CA ASN A 28 18.72 4.81 34.29
C ASN A 28 18.67 3.86 33.10
N PHE A 29 17.49 3.69 32.47
CA PHE A 29 17.31 2.72 31.40
C PHE A 29 16.71 3.35 30.14
N LEU A 30 15.48 3.87 30.20
CA LEU A 30 14.76 4.30 28.99
C LEU A 30 15.39 5.51 28.29
N ILE A 31 15.79 6.54 29.05
CA ILE A 31 16.36 7.78 28.50
C ILE A 31 17.81 7.55 28.01
N PRO A 32 18.72 6.92 28.78
CA PRO A 32 20.10 6.68 28.32
C PRO A 32 20.18 5.74 27.12
N GLN A 33 19.27 4.77 27.02
CA GLN A 33 19.20 3.87 25.85
C GLN A 33 18.48 4.52 24.65
N GLY A 34 18.00 5.75 24.77
CA GLY A 34 17.29 6.45 23.69
C GLY A 34 15.88 5.91 23.40
N LYS A 35 15.35 5.04 24.25
CA LYS A 35 14.04 4.37 24.11
C LYS A 35 12.87 5.26 24.50
N ALA A 36 13.12 6.29 25.31
CA ALA A 36 12.12 7.29 25.66
C ALA A 36 12.74 8.67 25.85
N VAL A 37 11.90 9.70 25.76
CA VAL A 37 12.24 11.09 26.07
C VAL A 37 11.35 11.62 27.19
N ILE A 38 11.79 12.66 27.88
CA ILE A 38 10.97 13.28 28.93
C ILE A 38 9.73 13.92 28.30
N ALA A 39 8.55 13.63 28.83
CA ALA A 39 7.30 14.18 28.33
C ALA A 39 7.09 15.62 28.82
N THR A 40 7.87 16.57 28.30
CA THR A 40 7.62 18.00 28.52
C THR A 40 6.41 18.46 27.71
N GLU A 41 5.78 19.56 28.14
CA GLU A 41 4.67 20.19 27.38
C GLU A 41 5.08 20.50 25.93
N SER A 42 6.33 20.94 25.71
CA SER A 42 6.88 21.15 24.37
C SER A 42 6.99 19.84 23.56
N ALA A 43 7.49 18.76 24.17
CA ALA A 43 7.62 17.47 23.51
C ALA A 43 6.26 16.86 23.15
N LYS A 44 5.28 16.96 24.04
CA LYS A 44 3.89 16.52 23.78
C LYS A 44 3.29 17.26 22.57
N LYS A 45 3.47 18.58 22.47
CA LYS A 45 3.00 19.37 21.33
C LYS A 45 3.68 18.96 20.01
N VAL A 46 4.99 18.75 20.03
CA VAL A 46 5.75 18.32 18.84
C VAL A 46 5.27 16.96 18.34
N ILE A 47 5.03 16.01 19.24
CA ILE A 47 4.53 14.68 18.86
C ILE A 47 3.11 14.75 18.32
N ALA A 48 2.22 15.51 18.98
CA ALA A 48 0.86 15.71 18.50
C ALA A 48 0.83 16.32 17.09
N GLU A 49 1.69 17.30 16.83
CA GLU A 49 1.82 17.92 15.50
C GLU A 49 2.37 16.94 14.46
N ASN A 50 3.44 16.21 14.78
CA ASN A 50 3.98 15.17 13.91
C ASN A 50 2.94 14.07 13.59
N GLN A 51 2.14 13.69 14.58
CA GLN A 51 1.09 12.67 14.40
C GLN A 51 -0.03 13.20 13.50
N ARG A 52 -0.44 14.47 13.66
CA ARG A 52 -1.39 15.12 12.73
C ARG A 52 -0.84 15.18 11.32
N GLN A 53 0.40 15.59 11.13
CA GLN A 53 1.03 15.66 9.81
C GLN A 53 1.13 14.28 9.16
N ARG A 54 1.52 13.24 9.92
CA ARG A 54 1.53 11.86 9.44
C ARG A 54 0.12 11.39 9.06
N ALA A 55 -0.87 11.63 9.92
CA ALA A 55 -2.25 11.24 9.67
C ALA A 55 -2.80 11.93 8.40
N HIS A 56 -2.52 13.23 8.25
CA HIS A 56 -2.91 13.99 7.06
C HIS A 56 -2.24 13.45 5.79
N LYS A 57 -0.93 13.15 5.84
CA LYS A 57 -0.21 12.56 4.72
C LYS A 57 -0.75 11.18 4.34
N ILE A 58 -1.06 10.33 5.32
CA ILE A 58 -1.65 9.02 5.08
C ILE A 58 -3.05 9.15 4.47
N ALA A 59 -3.86 10.08 4.99
CA ALA A 59 -5.20 10.36 4.45
C ALA A 59 -5.14 10.90 3.02
N GLN A 60 -4.19 11.78 2.70
CA GLN A 60 -3.98 12.27 1.34
C GLN A 60 -3.61 11.15 0.38
N ILE A 61 -2.62 10.31 0.74
CA ILE A 61 -2.21 9.17 -0.10
C ILE A 61 -3.38 8.20 -0.30
N LYS A 62 -4.18 7.97 0.74
CA LYS A 62 -5.39 7.14 0.65
C LYS A 62 -6.41 7.76 -0.30
N ALA A 63 -6.71 9.05 -0.16
CA ALA A 63 -7.65 9.76 -1.03
C ALA A 63 -7.17 9.79 -2.50
N GLU A 64 -5.88 9.99 -2.75
CA GLU A 64 -5.28 9.90 -4.08
C GLU A 64 -5.43 8.49 -4.67
N SER A 65 -5.19 7.46 -3.85
CA SER A 65 -5.35 6.06 -4.27
C SER A 65 -6.81 5.70 -4.55
N GLU A 66 -7.74 6.19 -3.74
CA GLU A 66 -9.20 6.02 -3.95
C GLU A 66 -9.68 6.76 -5.20
N ALA A 67 -9.18 7.97 -5.45
CA ALA A 67 -9.49 8.72 -6.66
C ALA A 67 -8.93 8.03 -7.92
N LEU A 68 -7.73 7.44 -7.83
CA LEU A 68 -7.17 6.63 -8.92
C LEU A 68 -7.98 5.36 -9.12
N ALA A 69 -8.39 4.70 -8.03
CA ALA A 69 -9.25 3.52 -8.07
C ALA A 69 -10.57 3.79 -8.78
N ALA A 70 -11.25 4.88 -8.43
CA ALA A 70 -12.51 5.27 -9.04
C ALA A 70 -12.37 5.60 -10.54
N LYS A 71 -11.23 6.13 -10.98
CA LYS A 71 -10.96 6.37 -12.41
C LYS A 71 -10.72 5.07 -13.19
N MET A 72 -10.21 4.05 -12.52
CA MET A 72 -9.94 2.75 -13.11
C MET A 72 -11.15 1.81 -13.08
N GLU A 73 -12.09 2.06 -12.18
CA GLU A 73 -13.34 1.30 -12.06
C GLU A 73 -14.17 1.46 -13.35
N GLY A 74 -14.26 0.39 -14.13
CA GLY A 74 -14.93 0.38 -15.44
C GLY A 74 -14.00 0.40 -16.65
N VAL A 75 -12.68 0.44 -16.45
CA VAL A 75 -11.73 0.26 -17.55
C VAL A 75 -11.66 -1.22 -17.94
N THR A 76 -12.20 -1.55 -19.11
CA THR A 76 -12.00 -2.86 -19.74
C THR A 76 -10.73 -2.84 -20.58
N LEU A 77 -9.80 -3.77 -20.40
CA LEU A 77 -8.61 -3.87 -21.24
C LEU A 77 -8.82 -4.93 -22.31
N THR A 78 -8.26 -4.71 -23.50
CA THR A 78 -8.18 -5.73 -24.55
C THR A 78 -6.72 -6.02 -24.79
N ILE A 79 -6.31 -7.28 -24.60
CA ILE A 79 -4.92 -7.71 -24.75
C ILE A 79 -4.85 -8.65 -25.95
N GLY A 80 -4.11 -8.24 -26.97
CA GLY A 80 -3.78 -9.10 -28.10
C GLY A 80 -2.76 -10.15 -27.69
N ALA A 81 -3.07 -11.43 -27.93
CA ALA A 81 -2.15 -12.53 -27.70
C ALA A 81 -2.14 -13.48 -28.90
N LYS A 82 -0.95 -13.97 -29.27
CA LYS A 82 -0.81 -14.97 -30.35
C LYS A 82 -1.42 -16.30 -29.91
N THR A 83 -2.40 -16.79 -30.65
CA THR A 83 -3.13 -18.02 -30.30
C THR A 83 -2.97 -19.12 -31.35
N SER A 84 -2.99 -20.37 -30.90
CA SER A 84 -3.15 -21.54 -31.76
C SER A 84 -4.57 -21.59 -32.36
N LYS A 85 -4.76 -22.35 -33.44
CA LYS A 85 -6.09 -22.61 -34.06
C LYS A 85 -7.13 -23.18 -33.08
N THR A 86 -6.69 -23.72 -31.95
CA THR A 86 -7.52 -24.29 -30.88
C THR A 86 -7.87 -23.29 -29.76
N GLY A 87 -7.48 -22.01 -29.86
CA GLY A 87 -7.78 -20.98 -28.85
C GLY A 87 -6.82 -20.94 -27.66
N THR A 88 -5.79 -21.79 -27.64
CA THR A 88 -4.72 -21.77 -26.63
C THR A 88 -3.69 -20.69 -26.99
N ILE A 89 -3.34 -19.84 -26.04
CA ILE A 89 -2.33 -18.80 -26.20
C ILE A 89 -0.94 -19.42 -26.26
N PHE A 90 -0.10 -18.95 -27.18
CA PHE A 90 1.32 -19.28 -27.19
C PHE A 90 2.01 -18.53 -26.04
N GLY A 91 2.07 -19.17 -24.88
CA GLY A 91 2.65 -18.61 -23.65
C GLY A 91 1.59 -18.31 -22.60
N SER A 92 1.72 -17.17 -21.92
CA SER A 92 0.71 -16.67 -20.97
C SER A 92 0.69 -15.16 -20.94
N VAL A 93 -0.49 -14.57 -20.76
CA VAL A 93 -0.58 -13.14 -20.47
C VAL A 93 0.02 -12.88 -19.09
N THR A 94 0.99 -11.95 -19.03
CA THR A 94 1.71 -11.62 -17.80
C THR A 94 1.34 -10.22 -17.32
N ASN A 95 1.64 -9.93 -16.05
CA ASN A 95 1.45 -8.60 -15.46
C ASN A 95 2.09 -7.46 -16.26
N ILE A 96 3.15 -7.75 -17.05
CA ILE A 96 3.83 -6.76 -17.89
C ILE A 96 2.89 -6.28 -19.00
N GLN A 97 2.22 -7.19 -19.70
CA GLN A 97 1.28 -6.85 -20.78
C GLN A 97 0.07 -6.08 -20.23
N ILE A 98 -0.39 -6.41 -19.03
CA ILE A 98 -1.47 -5.67 -18.37
C ILE A 98 -1.01 -4.26 -17.99
N ALA A 99 0.20 -4.11 -17.45
CA ALA A 99 0.76 -2.81 -17.10
C ALA A 99 0.97 -1.93 -18.34
N GLU A 100 1.44 -2.49 -19.45
CA GLU A 100 1.59 -1.78 -20.73
C GLU A 100 0.24 -1.34 -21.28
N ALA A 101 -0.76 -2.22 -21.30
CA ALA A 101 -2.12 -1.88 -21.74
C ALA A 101 -2.79 -0.81 -20.85
N LEU A 102 -2.49 -0.80 -19.55
CA LEU A 102 -2.93 0.25 -18.63
C LEU A 102 -2.23 1.57 -18.89
N LEU A 103 -0.94 1.53 -19.21
CA LEU A 103 -0.13 2.71 -19.53
C LEU A 103 -0.62 3.37 -20.84
N GLU A 104 -1.00 2.59 -21.85
CA GLU A 104 -1.64 3.10 -23.07
C GLU A 104 -2.96 3.81 -22.79
N LYS A 105 -3.70 3.40 -21.74
CA LYS A 105 -4.91 4.07 -21.27
C LYS A 105 -4.64 5.25 -20.33
N GLY A 106 -3.37 5.58 -20.07
CA GLY A 106 -2.97 6.70 -19.23
C GLY A 106 -2.90 6.38 -17.73
N PHE A 107 -2.91 5.11 -17.35
CA PHE A 107 -2.75 4.67 -15.96
C PHE A 107 -1.34 4.10 -15.75
N GLU A 108 -0.49 4.84 -15.04
CA GLU A 108 0.87 4.39 -14.70
C GLU A 108 0.82 3.49 -13.46
N ILE A 109 0.82 2.17 -13.67
CA ILE A 109 0.72 1.15 -12.62
C ILE A 109 1.92 0.22 -12.68
N ASP A 110 2.58 0.01 -11.54
CA ASP A 110 3.70 -0.93 -11.45
C ASP A 110 3.19 -2.39 -11.57
N ARG A 111 3.85 -3.19 -12.42
CA ARG A 111 3.60 -4.63 -12.58
C ARG A 111 3.62 -5.44 -11.27
N LYS A 112 4.32 -4.95 -10.22
CA LYS A 112 4.42 -5.59 -8.90
C LYS A 112 3.13 -5.51 -8.09
N ILE A 113 2.32 -4.49 -8.34
CA ILE A 113 1.05 -4.30 -7.62
C ILE A 113 -0.13 -4.96 -8.33
N ILE A 114 0.06 -5.45 -9.56
CA ILE A 114 -0.92 -6.23 -10.32
C ILE A 114 -0.82 -7.70 -9.91
N ILE A 115 -1.96 -8.31 -9.58
CA ILE A 115 -2.07 -9.72 -9.23
C ILE A 115 -3.12 -10.35 -10.14
N ILE A 116 -2.68 -11.38 -10.87
CA ILE A 116 -3.57 -12.24 -11.65
C ILE A 116 -3.70 -13.54 -10.85
N LYS A 117 -4.94 -13.97 -10.56
CA LYS A 117 -5.19 -15.19 -9.76
C LYS A 117 -4.77 -16.45 -10.52
N ASP A 118 -5.04 -16.49 -11.82
CA ASP A 118 -4.82 -17.65 -12.67
C ASP A 118 -3.90 -17.33 -13.85
N GLN A 119 -3.13 -18.33 -14.28
CA GLN A 119 -2.29 -18.18 -15.47
C GLN A 119 -3.17 -18.17 -16.71
N VAL A 120 -3.24 -17.03 -17.39
CA VAL A 120 -4.05 -16.83 -18.59
C VAL A 120 -3.41 -17.53 -19.78
N LYS A 121 -3.94 -18.70 -20.16
CA LYS A 121 -3.44 -19.56 -21.25
C LYS A 121 -4.45 -19.74 -22.39
N GLU A 122 -5.65 -19.21 -22.25
CA GLU A 122 -6.74 -19.33 -23.22
C GLU A 122 -7.32 -17.95 -23.53
N VAL A 123 -7.94 -17.82 -24.69
CA VAL A 123 -8.72 -16.61 -25.01
C VAL A 123 -9.98 -16.57 -24.14
N GLY A 124 -10.30 -15.38 -23.62
CA GLY A 124 -11.45 -15.21 -22.74
C GLY A 124 -11.36 -13.96 -21.88
N ASN A 125 -12.33 -13.83 -20.99
CA ASN A 125 -12.46 -12.72 -20.06
C ASN A 125 -11.86 -13.11 -18.71
N TYR A 126 -10.92 -12.30 -18.23
CA TYR A 126 -10.21 -12.51 -16.98
C TYR A 126 -10.26 -11.24 -16.12
N ILE A 127 -9.99 -11.39 -14.83
CA ILE A 127 -9.98 -10.28 -13.87
C ILE A 127 -8.58 -10.20 -13.26
N ALA A 128 -7.93 -9.04 -13.41
CA ALA A 128 -6.70 -8.70 -12.72
C ALA A 128 -7.01 -7.80 -11.53
N VAL A 129 -6.31 -7.98 -10.41
CA VAL A 129 -6.48 -7.13 -9.22
C VAL A 129 -5.25 -6.23 -9.07
N ALA A 130 -5.43 -4.91 -9.19
CA ALA A 130 -4.38 -3.93 -8.93
C ALA A 130 -4.47 -3.42 -7.49
N LYS A 131 -3.43 -3.69 -6.68
CA LYS A 131 -3.33 -3.23 -5.29
C LYS A 131 -2.66 -1.85 -5.21
N LEU A 132 -3.45 -0.79 -5.36
CA LEU A 132 -2.96 0.60 -5.33
C LEU A 132 -2.46 1.02 -3.94
N HIS A 133 -3.15 0.61 -2.88
CA HIS A 133 -2.76 0.90 -1.49
C HIS A 133 -3.10 -0.26 -0.55
N LYS A 134 -2.60 -0.26 0.69
CA LYS A 134 -2.85 -1.31 1.70
C LYS A 134 -4.32 -1.67 1.88
N GLU A 135 -5.21 -0.72 1.65
CA GLU A 135 -6.67 -0.87 1.79
C GLU A 135 -7.43 -0.64 0.48
N VAL A 136 -6.74 -0.31 -0.63
CA VAL A 136 -7.38 0.06 -1.90
C VAL A 136 -6.91 -0.91 -2.98
N SER A 137 -7.84 -1.72 -3.48
CA SER A 137 -7.63 -2.67 -4.58
C SER A 137 -8.70 -2.46 -5.64
N VAL A 138 -8.32 -2.58 -6.91
CA VAL A 138 -9.20 -2.40 -8.07
C VAL A 138 -9.24 -3.69 -8.87
N GLU A 139 -10.42 -4.14 -9.22
CA GLU A 139 -10.62 -5.24 -10.16
C GLU A 139 -10.71 -4.68 -11.58
N ILE A 140 -9.85 -5.18 -12.46
CA ILE A 140 -9.72 -4.74 -13.84
C ILE A 140 -10.11 -5.93 -14.73
N PRO A 141 -11.30 -5.91 -15.34
CA PRO A 141 -11.66 -6.90 -16.34
C PRO A 141 -10.82 -6.68 -17.59
N PHE A 142 -10.21 -7.75 -18.10
CA PHE A 142 -9.50 -7.74 -19.36
C PHE A 142 -9.94 -8.90 -20.24
N GLU A 143 -10.06 -8.62 -21.53
CA GLU A 143 -10.39 -9.59 -22.56
C GLU A 143 -9.14 -9.92 -23.37
N VAL A 144 -8.89 -11.20 -23.56
CA VAL A 144 -7.77 -11.67 -24.38
C VAL A 144 -8.28 -12.07 -25.75
N VAL A 145 -7.82 -11.35 -26.77
CA VAL A 145 -8.19 -11.55 -28.17
C VAL A 145 -7.03 -12.16 -28.95
N SER A 146 -7.36 -12.99 -29.93
CA SER A 146 -6.39 -13.58 -30.84
C SER A 146 -5.82 -12.53 -31.79
N GLU A 147 -4.49 -12.37 -31.78
CA GLU A 147 -3.72 -11.63 -32.79
C GLU A 147 -3.11 -12.59 -33.82
#